data_AF-A0A2A6R8V3-F1
#
_entry.id   AF-A0A2A6R8V3-F1
#
_cell.length_a   1.000
_cell.length_b   1.000
_cell.length_c   1.000
_cell.angle_alpha   90.00
_cell.angle_beta   90.00
_cell.angle_gamma   90.00
#
_symmetry.space_group_name_H-M   'P 1'
#
loop_
_entity.id
_entity.type
_entity.pdbx_description
1 polymer ?
#
loop_
_entity_poly.entity_id
_entity_poly.type
_entity_poly.pdbx_seq_one_letter_code
_entity_poly.pdbx_strand_id
1 'polypeptide(L)'
;MAAATAPCRDNTLAKAKVVVEARVKSLSIGDPGLLLPKDYPKRVIRVDLEIEKVIKGTFIGKGATLYGIAYPPPERLLELLIMSLATGMGGQDTFEWELSANKIDDDMSFYSLNNCNYSKFPIDISRWQRP
;
A
#
# COMPACT_ATOMS: atom_id res chain seq x y z
N MET A 1 -24.94 6.02 -4.20
CA MET A 1 -24.12 6.89 -3.33
C MET A 1 -22.98 6.04 -2.81
N ALA A 2 -21.74 6.29 -3.25
CA ALA A 2 -20.59 5.56 -2.73
C ALA A 2 -20.32 6.07 -1.30
N ALA A 3 -20.38 5.17 -0.31
CA ALA A 3 -20.03 5.52 1.06
C ALA A 3 -18.57 5.96 1.09
N ALA A 4 -18.30 7.15 1.63
CA ALA A 4 -16.95 7.53 1.99
C ALA A 4 -16.40 6.48 2.94
N THR A 5 -15.23 5.92 2.62
CA THR A 5 -14.54 4.94 3.46
C THR A 5 -14.39 5.54 4.86
N ALA A 6 -14.87 4.85 5.90
CA ALA A 6 -14.74 5.33 7.28
C ALA A 6 -13.24 5.60 7.57
N PRO A 7 -12.89 6.73 8.23
CA PRO A 7 -11.49 7.04 8.51
C PRO A 7 -10.88 5.91 9.33
N CYS A 8 -9.70 5.44 8.93
CA CYS A 8 -9.00 4.36 9.61
C CYS A 8 -8.49 4.84 10.98
N ARG A 9 -9.36 4.76 11.99
CA ARG A 9 -9.00 5.03 13.39
C ARG A 9 -8.42 3.75 13.98
N ASP A 10 -7.19 3.83 14.50
CA ASP A 10 -6.43 2.80 15.23
C ASP A 10 -5.40 1.92 14.47
N ASN A 11 -4.95 2.31 13.28
CA ASN A 11 -3.87 1.58 12.59
C ASN A 11 -2.52 1.90 13.24
N THR A 12 -2.15 1.15 14.28
CA THR A 12 -0.91 1.36 15.02
C THR A 12 0.08 0.23 14.74
N LEU A 13 1.38 0.54 14.87
CA LEU A 13 2.46 -0.45 14.79
C LEU A 13 2.24 -1.63 15.77
N ALA A 14 1.60 -1.39 16.91
CA ALA A 14 1.28 -2.43 17.89
C ALA A 14 0.31 -3.48 17.34
N LYS A 15 -0.71 -3.07 16.58
CA LYS A 15 -1.71 -3.97 15.98
C LYS A 15 -1.23 -4.63 14.68
N ALA A 16 -0.29 -4.01 13.97
CA ALA A 16 0.22 -4.53 12.70
C ALA A 16 0.94 -5.88 12.86
N LYS A 17 0.74 -6.83 11.94
CA LYS A 17 1.38 -8.16 12.02
C LYS A 17 2.79 -8.17 11.42
N VAL A 18 2.91 -7.66 10.19
CA VAL A 18 4.16 -7.58 9.45
C VAL A 18 4.32 -6.15 8.96
N VAL A 19 5.43 -5.51 9.33
CA VAL A 19 5.76 -4.15 8.92
C VAL A 19 7.14 -4.15 8.30
N VAL A 20 7.24 -3.49 7.15
CA VAL A 20 8.47 -3.38 6.36
C VAL A 20 8.82 -1.91 6.18
N GLU A 21 10.10 -1.61 6.11
CA GLU A 21 10.57 -0.38 5.49
C GLU A 21 10.80 -0.67 4.01
N ALA A 22 10.20 0.15 3.16
CA ALA A 22 10.16 -0.07 1.72
C ALA A 22 10.26 1.24 0.95
N ARG A 23 10.67 1.14 -0.32
CA ARG A 23 10.55 2.20 -1.32
C ARG A 23 9.56 1.77 -2.40
N VAL A 24 8.90 2.73 -3.04
CA VAL A 24 8.02 2.43 -4.19
C VAL A 24 8.89 2.22 -5.42
N LYS A 25 8.81 1.06 -6.06
CA LYS A 25 9.52 0.79 -7.32
C LYS A 25 8.69 1.21 -8.52
N SER A 26 7.39 0.95 -8.46
CA SER A 26 6.43 1.33 -9.50
C SER A 26 5.04 1.50 -8.92
N LEU A 27 4.31 2.47 -9.47
CA LEU A 27 2.89 2.67 -9.21
C LEU A 27 2.18 2.76 -10.56
N SER A 28 1.14 1.96 -10.76
CA SER A 28 0.34 1.97 -11.97
C SER A 28 -1.15 1.87 -11.65
N ILE A 29 -1.98 2.56 -12.44
CA ILE A 29 -3.43 2.46 -12.39
C ILE A 29 -3.90 1.96 -13.74
N GLY A 30 -4.50 0.76 -13.78
CA GLY A 30 -4.84 0.15 -15.06
C GLY A 30 -5.58 -1.16 -14.93
N ASP A 31 -5.67 -1.87 -16.05
CA ASP A 31 -6.20 -3.23 -16.08
C ASP A 31 -5.28 -4.13 -15.22
N PRO A 32 -5.83 -4.92 -14.27
CA PRO A 32 -5.04 -5.83 -13.45
C PRO A 32 -4.29 -6.90 -14.25
N GLY A 33 -4.65 -7.14 -15.52
CA GLY A 33 -4.13 -8.27 -16.30
C GLY A 33 -4.54 -9.63 -15.73
N LEU A 34 -5.50 -9.64 -14.80
CA LEU A 34 -6.10 -10.81 -14.18
C LEU A 34 -7.50 -11.02 -14.77
N LEU A 35 -7.87 -12.26 -15.02
CA LEU A 35 -9.24 -12.64 -15.38
C LEU A 35 -10.13 -12.50 -14.14
N LEU A 36 -10.46 -11.26 -13.78
CA LEU A 36 -11.35 -10.99 -12.67
C LEU A 36 -12.82 -11.22 -13.07
N PRO A 37 -13.68 -11.66 -12.13
CA PRO A 37 -15.12 -11.75 -12.36
C PRO A 37 -15.69 -10.41 -12.87
N LYS A 38 -16.79 -10.46 -13.64
CA LYS A 38 -17.43 -9.26 -14.23
C LYS A 38 -17.75 -8.14 -13.23
N ASP A 39 -17.94 -8.51 -11.96
CA ASP A 39 -18.34 -7.60 -10.89
C ASP A 39 -17.13 -6.93 -10.20
N TYR A 40 -15.90 -7.28 -10.58
CA TYR A 40 -14.69 -6.65 -10.06
C TYR A 40 -14.35 -5.35 -10.80
N PRO A 41 -13.80 -4.34 -10.11
CA PRO A 41 -13.44 -3.06 -10.72
C PRO A 41 -12.42 -3.24 -11.86
N LYS A 42 -12.78 -2.69 -13.03
CA LYS A 42 -11.98 -2.74 -14.27
C LYS A 42 -10.64 -2.00 -14.19
N ARG A 43 -10.40 -1.24 -13.12
CA ARG A 43 -9.15 -0.52 -12.87
C ARG A 43 -8.68 -0.78 -11.45
N VAL A 44 -7.48 -1.33 -11.34
CA VAL A 44 -6.79 -1.53 -10.07
C VAL A 44 -5.59 -0.59 -9.99
N ILE A 45 -5.25 -0.23 -8.76
CA ILE A 45 -3.98 0.38 -8.42
C ILE A 45 -3.05 -0.77 -8.05
N ARG A 46 -1.88 -0.80 -8.67
CA ARG A 46 -0.79 -1.70 -8.34
C ARG A 46 0.40 -0.87 -7.88
N VAL A 47 0.94 -1.21 -6.72
CA VAL A 47 2.15 -0.60 -6.17
C VAL A 47 3.15 -1.71 -5.90
N ASP A 48 4.25 -1.73 -6.65
CA ASP A 48 5.35 -2.64 -6.38
C ASP A 48 6.34 -1.95 -5.43
N LEU A 49 6.64 -2.62 -4.34
CA LEU A 49 7.57 -2.19 -3.31
C LEU A 49 8.88 -2.96 -3.43
N GLU A 50 9.98 -2.26 -3.19
CA GLU A 50 11.27 -2.86 -2.87
C GLU A 50 11.47 -2.76 -1.35
N ILE A 51 11.75 -3.91 -0.73
CA ILE A 51 11.87 -4.02 0.72
C ILE A 51 13.31 -3.81 1.14
N GLU A 52 13.53 -2.80 1.97
CA GLU A 52 14.84 -2.49 2.55
C GLU A 52 15.12 -3.35 3.78
N LYS A 53 14.13 -3.44 4.69
CA LYS A 53 14.22 -4.28 5.88
C LYS A 53 12.84 -4.56 6.47
N VAL A 54 12.78 -5.60 7.29
CA VAL A 54 11.60 -5.93 8.09
C VAL A 54 11.69 -5.23 9.44
N ILE A 55 10.69 -4.42 9.78
CA ILE A 55 10.58 -3.72 11.07
C ILE A 55 9.89 -4.59 12.12
N LYS A 56 8.87 -5.36 11.71
CA LYS A 56 8.09 -6.23 12.59
C LYS A 56 7.63 -7.48 11.85
N GLY A 57 7.60 -8.61 12.54
CA GLY A 57 7.13 -9.89 12.02
C GLY A 57 8.19 -10.60 11.16
N THR A 58 7.74 -11.54 10.32
CA THR A 58 8.62 -12.32 9.44
C THR A 58 8.20 -12.14 8.00
N PHE A 59 9.14 -11.75 7.14
CA PHE A 59 8.97 -11.62 5.69
C PHE A 59 10.30 -11.94 5.01
N ILE A 60 10.29 -12.83 4.02
CA ILE A 60 11.50 -13.35 3.36
C ILE A 60 11.70 -12.73 1.96
N GLY A 61 10.74 -11.95 1.47
CA GLY A 61 10.80 -11.31 0.16
C GLY A 61 11.70 -10.07 0.11
N LYS A 62 12.23 -9.78 -1.08
CA LYS A 62 12.91 -8.50 -1.39
C LYS A 62 11.98 -7.46 -2.01
N GLY A 63 10.76 -7.86 -2.35
CA GLY A 63 9.73 -6.98 -2.88
C GLY A 63 8.34 -7.49 -2.53
N ALA A 64 7.36 -6.60 -2.56
CA ALA A 64 5.96 -6.92 -2.32
C ALA A 64 5.09 -6.10 -3.27
N THR A 65 4.01 -6.70 -3.78
CA THR A 65 3.04 -5.98 -4.61
C THR A 65 1.77 -5.74 -3.82
N LEU A 66 1.39 -4.47 -3.69
CA LEU A 66 0.13 -4.04 -3.11
C LEU A 66 -0.89 -3.80 -4.21
N TYR A 67 -2.13 -4.23 -3.99
CA TYR A 67 -3.25 -4.04 -4.90
C TYR A 67 -4.37 -3.26 -4.23
N GLY A 68 -5.01 -2.39 -4.99
CA GLY A 68 -6.21 -1.69 -4.53
C GLY A 68 -7.18 -1.34 -5.64
N ILE A 69 -8.38 -0.93 -5.25
CA ILE A 69 -9.40 -0.40 -6.15
C ILE A 69 -9.14 1.09 -6.39
N ALA A 70 -9.35 1.56 -7.63
CA ALA A 70 -9.15 2.96 -7.97
C ALA A 70 -10.26 3.89 -7.44
N TYR A 71 -11.45 3.35 -7.16
CA TYR A 71 -12.59 4.14 -6.67
C TYR A 71 -13.45 3.35 -5.66
N PRO A 72 -13.68 3.87 -4.44
CA PRO A 72 -13.04 5.07 -3.89
C PRO A 72 -11.51 4.87 -3.73
N PRO A 73 -10.69 5.92 -3.89
CA PRO A 73 -9.25 5.79 -3.82
C PRO A 73 -8.80 5.36 -2.41
N PRO A 74 -7.70 4.60 -2.28
CA PRO A 74 -7.08 4.29 -0.99
C PRO A 74 -6.65 5.56 -0.25
N GLU A 75 -6.73 5.56 1.09
CA GLU A 75 -6.41 6.71 1.94
C GLU A 75 -4.99 7.26 1.70
N ARG A 76 -4.01 6.37 1.46
CA ARG A 76 -2.58 6.71 1.31
C ARG A 76 -2.10 6.78 -0.13
N LEU A 77 -3.01 6.92 -1.10
CA LEU A 77 -2.64 6.92 -2.52
C LEU A 77 -1.73 8.10 -2.89
N LEU A 78 -1.98 9.29 -2.34
CA LEU A 78 -1.22 10.49 -2.67
C LEU A 78 0.24 10.38 -2.17
N GLU A 79 0.43 9.91 -0.95
CA GLU A 79 1.76 9.70 -0.39
C GLU A 79 2.52 8.64 -1.18
N LEU A 80 1.88 7.53 -1.55
CA LEU A 80 2.51 6.50 -2.39
C LEU A 80 2.90 7.05 -3.77
N LEU A 81 2.09 7.93 -4.36
CA LEU A 81 2.42 8.60 -5.61
C LEU A 81 3.64 9.53 -5.45
N ILE A 82 3.69 10.32 -4.37
CA ILE A 82 4.86 11.14 -4.06
C ILE A 82 6.11 10.27 -3.86
N MET A 83 6.02 9.19 -3.07
CA MET A 83 7.14 8.25 -2.88
C MET A 83 7.61 7.64 -4.21
N SER A 84 6.69 7.31 -5.12
CA SER A 84 7.03 6.78 -6.45
C SER A 84 7.80 7.78 -7.31
N LEU A 85 7.51 9.08 -7.16
CA LEU A 85 8.25 10.15 -7.83
C LEU A 85 9.57 10.46 -7.12
N ALA A 86 9.66 10.17 -5.82
CA ALA A 86 10.83 10.40 -4.97
C ALA A 86 11.92 9.33 -5.09
N THR A 87 11.64 8.23 -5.77
CA THR A 87 12.47 7.02 -5.77
C THR A 87 13.87 7.29 -6.32
N GLY A 88 14.91 6.93 -5.56
CA GLY A 88 16.30 7.10 -5.96
C GLY A 88 16.90 8.48 -5.70
N MET A 89 16.14 9.41 -5.10
CA MET A 89 16.64 10.76 -4.76
C MET A 89 17.40 10.82 -3.42
N GLY A 90 17.43 9.72 -2.65
CA GLY A 90 18.20 9.59 -1.41
C GLY A 90 17.57 10.26 -0.18
N GLY A 91 17.82 9.67 0.99
CA GLY A 91 17.53 10.24 2.32
C GLY A 91 16.08 10.19 2.81
N GLN A 92 15.08 10.19 1.92
CA GLN A 92 13.65 10.13 2.27
C GLN A 92 12.79 9.35 1.26
N ASP A 93 13.36 8.41 0.51
CA ASP A 93 12.61 7.63 -0.48
C ASP A 93 12.08 6.29 0.08
N THR A 94 12.21 6.08 1.39
CA THR A 94 11.66 4.93 2.11
C THR A 94 10.56 5.34 3.10
N PHE A 95 9.69 4.38 3.43
CA PHE A 95 8.58 4.55 4.38
C PHE A 95 8.26 3.21 5.05
N GLU A 96 7.60 3.25 6.21
CA GLU A 96 7.10 2.05 6.86
C GLU A 96 5.71 1.71 6.34
N TRP A 97 5.47 0.44 6.05
CA TRP A 97 4.20 -0.06 5.55
C TRP A 97 3.85 -1.42 6.15
N GLU A 98 2.57 -1.61 6.52
CA GLU A 98 2.05 -2.90 6.93
C GLU A 98 1.65 -3.77 5.74
N LEU A 99 2.21 -4.98 5.69
CA LEU A 99 1.85 -6.00 4.70
C LEU A 99 0.61 -6.77 5.17
N SER A 100 -0.58 -6.20 4.90
CA SER A 100 -1.87 -6.82 5.18
C SER A 100 -2.28 -7.78 4.07
N ALA A 101 -1.97 -9.06 4.25
CA ALA A 101 -2.33 -10.13 3.31
C ALA A 101 -3.82 -10.46 3.42
N ASN A 102 -4.50 -10.47 2.28
CA ASN A 102 -5.86 -10.98 2.12
C ASN A 102 -5.76 -12.27 1.32
N LYS A 103 -6.41 -13.33 1.82
CA LYS A 103 -6.49 -14.60 1.11
C LYS A 103 -7.53 -14.50 0.00
N ILE A 104 -7.17 -14.99 -1.18
CA ILE A 104 -8.11 -15.25 -2.29
C ILE A 104 -8.56 -16.71 -2.20
N ASP A 105 -7.59 -17.61 -2.02
CA ASP A 105 -7.77 -19.03 -1.77
C ASP A 105 -6.65 -19.55 -0.84
N ASP A 106 -6.50 -20.86 -0.70
CA ASP A 106 -5.50 -21.47 0.18
C ASP A 106 -4.05 -21.27 -0.31
N ASP A 107 -3.86 -21.08 -1.62
CA ASP A 107 -2.55 -20.97 -2.28
C ASP A 107 -2.22 -19.54 -2.71
N MET A 108 -3.22 -18.65 -2.76
CA MET A 108 -3.13 -17.31 -3.30
C MET A 108 -3.55 -16.25 -2.27
N SER A 109 -2.64 -15.31 -2.02
CA SER A 109 -2.89 -14.12 -1.20
C SER A 109 -2.32 -12.87 -1.87
N PHE A 110 -2.91 -11.72 -1.54
CA PHE A 110 -2.44 -10.43 -2.02
C PHE A 110 -2.39 -9.41 -0.89
N TYR A 111 -1.49 -8.44 -0.99
CA TYR A 111 -1.44 -7.32 -0.05
C TYR A 111 -2.40 -6.22 -0.50
N SER A 112 -3.30 -5.78 0.37
CA SER A 112 -4.31 -4.77 0.03
C SER A 112 -3.85 -3.35 0.35
N LEU A 113 -4.11 -2.42 -0.56
CA LEU A 113 -4.01 -0.97 -0.36
C LEU A 113 -5.25 -0.38 0.31
N ASN A 114 -6.41 -1.02 0.17
CA ASN A 114 -7.68 -0.50 0.68
C ASN A 114 -7.93 -0.87 2.14
N ASN A 115 -7.09 -1.72 2.71
CA ASN A 115 -7.18 -2.06 4.12
C ASN A 115 -6.68 -0.89 4.97
N CYS A 116 -7.20 -0.81 6.18
CA CYS A 116 -6.70 0.07 7.22
C CYS A 116 -5.34 -0.45 7.72
N ASN A 117 -4.30 -0.16 6.96
CA ASN A 117 -2.92 -0.56 7.24
C ASN A 117 -2.20 0.48 8.09
N TYR A 118 -1.29 0.03 8.94
CA TYR A 118 -0.27 0.92 9.48
C TYR A 118 0.64 1.43 8.36
N SER A 119 0.90 2.73 8.34
CA SER A 119 1.84 3.36 7.43
C SER A 119 2.50 4.56 8.10
N LYS A 120 3.80 4.77 7.87
CA LYS A 120 4.52 5.94 8.36
C LYS A 120 5.47 6.46 7.28
N PHE A 121 5.10 7.61 6.72
CA PHE A 121 5.86 8.32 5.70
C PHE A 121 6.84 9.32 6.32
N PRO A 122 7.86 9.77 5.59
CA PRO A 122 8.70 10.89 5.99
C PRO A 122 7.89 12.15 6.35
N ILE A 123 8.42 12.96 7.27
CA ILE A 123 7.71 14.11 7.86
C ILE A 123 7.25 15.09 6.78
N ASP A 124 8.08 15.35 5.78
CA ASP A 124 7.78 16.33 4.73
C ASP A 124 6.62 15.89 3.82
N ILE A 125 6.40 14.58 3.68
CA ILE A 125 5.30 14.00 2.90
C ILE A 125 4.02 13.96 3.75
N SER A 126 4.14 13.63 5.05
CA SER A 126 2.99 13.58 5.97
C SER A 126 2.29 14.94 6.19
N ARG A 127 2.95 16.06 5.88
CA ARG A 127 2.41 17.42 6.07
C ARG A 127 1.37 17.83 5.05
N TRP A 128 1.30 17.18 3.88
CA TRP A 128 0.36 17.53 2.81
C TRP A 128 -1.11 17.13 3.08
N GLN A 129 -1.41 16.65 4.29
CA GLN A 129 -2.76 16.24 4.73
C GLN A 129 -3.33 17.06 5.90
N ARG A 130 -2.61 18.04 6.46
CA ARG A 130 -3.21 18.93 7.47
C ARG A 130 -4.00 20.04 6.75
N PRO A 131 -5.30 20.22 7.07
CA PRO A 131 -6.06 21.38 6.60
C PRO A 131 -5.46 22.69 7.12
#